data_AF-A0A1V5QJD0-F1
#
_entry.id   AF-A0A1V5QJD0-F1
#
_cell.length_a   1.000
_cell.length_b   1.000
_cell.length_c   1.000
_cell.angle_alpha   90.00
_cell.angle_beta   90.00
_cell.angle_gamma   90.00
#
_symmetry.space_group_name_H-M   'P 1'
#
loop_
_entity.id
_entity.type
_entity.pdbx_description
1 polymer ?
#
loop_
_entity_poly.entity_id
_entity_poly.type
_entity_poly.pdbx_seq_one_letter_code
_entity_poly.pdbx_strand_id
1 'polypeptide(L)'
;MAVDWERVELDYRAGVMSLREIASVASISEGAIRKRAKRDGWSRDLSAKVASRADDLVRKSEVRSEVRSAQAISEKETVEASAQAIANAIISHRKDIARNRGLANKLLTELEAQVDSPEEFEKLGEMMYSPDDKGMDKLNDLYKKVTSLPSRIDSAKKLGETLKVLIALEREAYGVDKEVKPDTGLTGESISTLKKLKAALENAD
;
A
#
# COMPACT_ATOMS: atom_id res chain seq x y z
N MET A 1 -6.21 -3.84 -47.43
CA MET A 1 -5.31 -3.14 -46.48
C MET A 1 -4.62 -4.19 -45.63
N ALA A 2 -3.31 -4.09 -45.47
CA ALA A 2 -2.55 -5.01 -44.60
C ALA A 2 -2.82 -4.67 -43.13
N VAL A 3 -2.96 -5.69 -42.28
CA VAL A 3 -3.14 -5.51 -40.84
C VAL A 3 -1.80 -5.12 -40.22
N ASP A 4 -1.78 -4.01 -39.48
CA ASP A 4 -0.62 -3.54 -38.72
C ASP A 4 -0.45 -4.39 -37.45
N TRP A 5 0.34 -5.46 -37.56
CA TRP A 5 0.55 -6.42 -36.49
C TRP A 5 1.46 -5.90 -35.38
N GLU A 6 2.33 -4.94 -35.68
CA GLU A 6 3.27 -4.36 -34.70
C GLU A 6 2.51 -3.47 -33.71
N ARG A 7 1.54 -2.70 -34.21
CA ARG A 7 0.63 -1.93 -33.35
C ARG A 7 -0.28 -2.82 -32.52
N VAL A 8 -0.82 -3.90 -33.10
CA VAL A 8 -1.64 -4.89 -32.37
C VAL A 8 -0.82 -5.59 -31.29
N GLU A 9 0.46 -5.88 -31.54
CA GLU A 9 1.38 -6.45 -30.55
C GLU A 9 1.61 -5.51 -29.37
N LEU A 10 1.88 -4.22 -29.64
CA LEU A 10 2.04 -3.19 -28.60
C LEU A 10 0.79 -3.07 -27.73
N ASP A 11 -0.38 -2.93 -28.34
CA ASP A 11 -1.64 -2.80 -27.62
C ASP A 11 -1.98 -4.07 -26.82
N TYR A 12 -1.66 -5.25 -27.37
CA TYR A 12 -1.82 -6.53 -26.70
C TYR A 12 -0.93 -6.65 -25.47
N ARG A 13 0.36 -6.33 -25.60
CA ARG A 13 1.33 -6.40 -24.49
C ARG A 13 1.04 -5.40 -23.39
N ALA A 14 0.63 -4.19 -23.77
CA ALA A 14 0.28 -3.11 -22.84
C ALA A 14 -0.90 -3.47 -21.92
N GLY A 15 -1.79 -4.34 -22.39
CA GLY A 15 -2.89 -4.90 -21.60
C GLY A 15 -3.99 -3.94 -21.16
N VAL A 16 -3.84 -2.65 -21.42
CA VAL A 16 -4.79 -1.57 -21.12
C VAL A 16 -6.11 -1.73 -21.88
N MET A 17 -6.08 -2.07 -23.17
CA MET A 17 -7.28 -2.26 -24.01
C MET A 17 -7.72 -3.73 -24.01
N SER A 18 -9.03 -3.99 -23.97
CA SER A 18 -9.55 -5.34 -24.20
C SER A 18 -9.24 -5.82 -25.61
N LEU A 19 -9.15 -7.14 -25.82
CA LEU A 19 -8.85 -7.69 -27.14
C LEU A 19 -9.91 -7.31 -28.19
N ARG A 20 -11.14 -7.02 -27.77
CA ARG A 20 -12.21 -6.53 -28.66
C ARG A 20 -11.99 -5.09 -29.10
N GLU A 21 -11.50 -4.24 -28.23
CA GLU A 21 -11.17 -2.85 -28.59
C GLU A 21 -10.00 -2.84 -29.57
N ILE A 22 -8.96 -3.63 -29.31
CA ILE A 22 -7.82 -3.80 -30.24
C ILE A 22 -8.30 -4.36 -31.59
N ALA A 23 -9.17 -5.37 -31.55
CA ALA A 23 -9.78 -5.96 -32.75
C ALA A 23 -10.62 -4.95 -33.54
N SER A 24 -11.38 -4.09 -32.86
CA SER A 24 -12.18 -3.04 -33.48
C SER A 24 -11.29 -1.99 -34.15
N VAL A 25 -10.21 -1.55 -33.50
CA VAL A 25 -9.27 -0.55 -34.05
C VAL A 25 -8.53 -1.12 -35.26
N ALA A 26 -8.05 -2.36 -35.16
CA ALA A 26 -7.32 -3.03 -36.23
C ALA A 26 -8.22 -3.66 -37.31
N SER A 27 -9.55 -3.55 -37.18
CA SER A 27 -10.54 -4.16 -38.09
C SER A 27 -10.33 -5.66 -38.33
N ILE A 28 -9.95 -6.39 -37.26
CA ILE A 28 -9.73 -7.84 -37.25
C ILE A 28 -10.63 -8.51 -36.22
N SER A 29 -10.63 -9.84 -36.19
CA SER A 29 -11.28 -10.58 -35.11
C SER A 29 -10.36 -10.71 -33.89
N GLU A 30 -10.93 -10.70 -32.69
CA GLU A 30 -10.22 -11.05 -31.45
C GLU A 30 -9.51 -12.41 -31.57
N GLY A 31 -10.14 -13.37 -32.25
CA GLY A 31 -9.56 -14.69 -32.48
C GLY A 31 -8.27 -14.66 -33.32
N ALA A 32 -8.15 -13.71 -34.25
CA ALA A 32 -6.92 -13.52 -35.03
C ALA A 32 -5.78 -12.99 -34.15
N ILE A 33 -6.08 -12.07 -33.23
CA ILE A 33 -5.11 -11.55 -32.24
C ILE A 33 -4.62 -12.68 -31.33
N ARG A 34 -5.54 -13.49 -30.77
CA ARG A 34 -5.19 -14.62 -29.90
C ARG A 34 -4.31 -15.65 -30.59
N LYS A 35 -4.63 -16.03 -31.84
CA LYS A 35 -3.82 -16.97 -32.63
C LYS A 35 -2.42 -16.42 -32.88
N ARG A 36 -2.33 -15.12 -33.19
CA ARG A 36 -1.06 -14.43 -33.43
C ARG A 36 -0.20 -14.37 -32.16
N ALA A 37 -0.77 -13.91 -31.06
CA ALA A 37 -0.12 -13.84 -29.76
C ALA A 37 0.45 -15.18 -29.30
N LYS A 38 -0.31 -16.28 -29.51
CA LYS A 38 0.16 -17.63 -29.18
C LYS A 38 1.32 -18.09 -30.08
N ARG A 39 1.27 -17.78 -31.37
CA ARG A 39 2.31 -18.14 -32.34
C ARG A 39 3.61 -17.37 -32.10
N ASP A 40 3.50 -16.09 -31.75
CA ASP A 40 4.62 -15.15 -31.64
C ASP A 40 5.05 -14.91 -30.18
N GLY A 41 4.47 -15.65 -29.21
CA GLY A 41 4.89 -15.64 -27.80
C GLY A 41 4.62 -14.34 -27.06
N TRP A 42 3.55 -13.61 -27.39
CA TRP A 42 3.25 -12.34 -26.75
C TRP A 42 2.78 -12.51 -25.30
N SER A 43 3.44 -11.83 -24.36
CA SER A 43 3.05 -11.72 -22.95
C SER A 43 2.36 -10.39 -22.68
N ARG A 44 1.38 -10.38 -21.78
CA ARG A 44 0.50 -9.23 -21.53
C ARG A 44 0.56 -8.81 -20.07
N ASP A 45 0.84 -7.52 -19.82
CA ASP A 45 0.87 -6.95 -18.48
C ASP A 45 -0.51 -6.37 -18.11
N LEU A 46 -1.11 -6.90 -17.05
CA LEU A 46 -2.44 -6.50 -16.56
C LEU A 46 -2.37 -5.69 -15.26
N SER A 47 -1.17 -5.38 -14.76
CA SER A 47 -0.96 -4.75 -13.46
C SER A 47 -1.70 -3.42 -13.29
N ALA A 48 -1.76 -2.58 -14.32
CA ALA A 48 -2.52 -1.32 -14.29
C ALA A 48 -4.04 -1.52 -14.18
N LYS A 49 -4.61 -2.50 -14.89
CA LYS A 49 -6.04 -2.85 -14.82
C LYS A 49 -6.41 -3.48 -13.48
N VAL A 50 -5.51 -4.33 -12.97
CA VAL A 50 -5.64 -4.95 -11.65
C VAL A 50 -5.61 -3.89 -10.55
N ALA A 51 -4.69 -2.93 -10.61
CA ALA A 51 -4.62 -1.82 -9.65
C ALA A 51 -5.89 -0.95 -9.67
N SER A 52 -6.36 -0.55 -10.85
CA SER A 52 -7.61 0.21 -10.99
C SER A 52 -8.81 -0.57 -10.44
N ARG A 53 -8.92 -1.87 -10.73
CA ARG A 53 -10.00 -2.69 -10.17
C ARG A 53 -9.89 -2.93 -8.67
N ALA A 54 -8.67 -3.05 -8.13
CA ALA A 54 -8.46 -3.15 -6.70
C ALA A 54 -8.90 -1.85 -5.98
N ASP A 55 -8.53 -0.68 -6.52
CA ASP A 55 -8.97 0.61 -6.00
C ASP A 55 -10.51 0.74 -6.03
N ASP A 56 -11.16 0.31 -7.13
CA ASP A 56 -12.62 0.27 -7.24
C ASP A 56 -13.27 -0.71 -6.25
N LEU A 57 -12.67 -1.88 -6.03
CA LEU A 57 -13.15 -2.88 -5.06
C LEU A 57 -12.99 -2.39 -3.63
N VAL A 58 -11.89 -1.71 -3.30
CA VAL A 58 -11.71 -1.06 -1.99
C VAL A 58 -12.81 -0.02 -1.78
N ARG A 59 -13.03 0.89 -2.75
CA ARG A 59 -14.09 1.91 -2.69
C ARG A 59 -15.51 1.32 -2.61
N LYS A 60 -15.76 0.22 -3.33
CA LYS A 60 -17.06 -0.50 -3.28
C LYS A 60 -17.23 -1.38 -2.05
N SER A 61 -16.15 -1.91 -1.47
CA SER A 61 -16.23 -2.63 -0.20
C SER A 61 -16.63 -1.69 0.94
N GLU A 62 -16.29 -0.40 0.82
CA GLU A 62 -16.78 0.67 1.70
C GLU A 62 -18.28 1.00 1.46
N VAL A 63 -18.89 0.58 0.33
CA VAL A 63 -20.30 0.84 -0.04
C VAL A 63 -20.91 -0.34 -0.85
N ARG A 64 -21.54 -1.33 -0.17
CA ARG A 64 -22.30 -2.48 -0.75
C ARG A 64 -23.23 -2.09 -1.92
N SER A 65 -23.68 -2.94 -2.86
CA SER A 65 -23.39 -4.33 -3.30
C SER A 65 -24.09 -4.57 -4.67
N GLU A 66 -23.65 -5.61 -5.41
CA GLU A 66 -24.40 -6.41 -6.44
C GLU A 66 -24.58 -5.80 -7.88
N VAL A 67 -24.66 -6.48 -9.04
CA VAL A 67 -24.62 -7.88 -9.60
C VAL A 67 -24.09 -7.78 -11.07
N ARG A 68 -23.55 -8.86 -11.72
CA ARG A 68 -24.00 -9.38 -13.07
C ARG A 68 -23.07 -10.36 -13.84
N SER A 69 -23.71 -11.50 -14.15
CA SER A 69 -23.77 -12.38 -15.35
C SER A 69 -22.56 -12.91 -16.13
N ALA A 70 -22.75 -14.17 -16.55
CA ALA A 70 -21.82 -15.12 -17.13
C ALA A 70 -21.59 -14.97 -18.65
N GLN A 71 -20.32 -14.84 -19.06
CA GLN A 71 -19.65 -15.56 -20.17
C GLN A 71 -18.29 -14.89 -20.53
N ALA A 72 -17.99 -13.70 -20.01
CA ALA A 72 -16.68 -13.01 -20.08
C ALA A 72 -15.70 -13.49 -18.98
N ILE A 73 -15.78 -14.77 -18.65
CA ILE A 73 -15.52 -15.34 -17.32
C ILE A 73 -14.02 -15.53 -17.05
N SER A 74 -13.23 -16.18 -17.89
CA SER A 74 -11.88 -16.61 -17.43
C SER A 74 -10.82 -15.51 -17.28
N GLU A 75 -10.79 -14.47 -18.14
CA GLU A 75 -9.80 -13.39 -18.06
C GLU A 75 -10.26 -12.27 -17.11
N LYS A 76 -11.57 -12.07 -17.00
CA LYS A 76 -12.15 -11.19 -15.98
C LYS A 76 -12.07 -11.83 -14.60
N GLU A 77 -12.29 -13.13 -14.45
CA GLU A 77 -12.17 -13.83 -13.16
C GLU A 77 -10.74 -13.83 -12.64
N THR A 78 -9.72 -14.00 -13.48
CA THR A 78 -8.33 -13.89 -13.01
C THR A 78 -8.00 -12.48 -12.57
N VAL A 79 -8.39 -11.46 -13.34
CA VAL A 79 -8.21 -10.05 -12.97
C VAL A 79 -9.02 -9.68 -11.73
N GLU A 80 -10.25 -10.16 -11.60
CA GLU A 80 -11.15 -9.90 -10.47
C GLU A 80 -10.67 -10.63 -9.21
N ALA A 81 -10.21 -11.88 -9.33
CA ALA A 81 -9.64 -12.63 -8.20
C ALA A 81 -8.33 -11.99 -7.72
N SER A 82 -7.44 -11.57 -8.63
CA SER A 82 -6.23 -10.84 -8.28
C SER A 82 -6.54 -9.47 -7.67
N ALA A 83 -7.50 -8.73 -8.24
CA ALA A 83 -7.93 -7.44 -7.71
C ALA A 83 -8.59 -7.60 -6.33
N GLN A 84 -9.37 -8.66 -6.11
CA GLN A 84 -9.98 -8.96 -4.81
C GLN A 84 -8.93 -9.34 -3.77
N ALA A 85 -7.91 -10.12 -4.15
CA ALA A 85 -6.81 -10.45 -3.25
C ALA A 85 -6.03 -9.20 -2.82
N ILE A 86 -5.75 -8.30 -3.77
CA ILE A 86 -5.08 -7.01 -3.49
C ILE A 86 -5.98 -6.11 -2.64
N ALA A 87 -7.27 -6.01 -2.97
CA ALA A 87 -8.22 -5.23 -2.18
C ALA A 87 -8.30 -5.76 -0.73
N ASN A 88 -8.38 -7.08 -0.55
CA ASN A 88 -8.35 -7.70 0.77
C ASN A 88 -7.06 -7.39 1.53
N ALA A 89 -5.91 -7.43 0.86
CA ALA A 89 -4.62 -7.07 1.46
C ALA A 89 -4.60 -5.61 1.91
N ILE A 90 -5.06 -4.67 1.08
CA ILE A 90 -5.14 -3.24 1.42
C ILE A 90 -6.08 -3.01 2.60
N ILE A 91 -7.25 -3.65 2.60
CA ILE A 91 -8.22 -3.57 3.71
C ILE A 91 -7.60 -4.11 5.01
N SER A 92 -6.91 -5.26 4.93
CA SER A 92 -6.20 -5.82 6.09
C SER A 92 -5.13 -4.85 6.60
N HIS A 93 -4.29 -4.33 5.72
CA HIS A 93 -3.26 -3.36 6.10
C HIS A 93 -3.86 -2.13 6.78
N ARG A 94 -4.93 -1.53 6.22
CA ARG A 94 -5.62 -0.40 6.84
C ARG A 94 -6.11 -0.73 8.25
N LYS A 95 -6.70 -1.91 8.44
CA LYS A 95 -7.17 -2.38 9.75
C LYS A 95 -6.02 -2.58 10.74
N ASP A 96 -4.92 -3.19 10.30
CA ASP A 96 -3.75 -3.45 11.13
C ASP A 96 -3.04 -2.15 11.53
N ILE A 97 -2.91 -1.20 10.59
CA ILE A 97 -2.36 0.13 10.85
C ILE A 97 -3.22 0.86 11.89
N ALA A 98 -4.55 0.90 11.71
CA ALA A 98 -5.46 1.53 12.66
C ALA A 98 -5.38 0.89 14.06
N ARG A 99 -5.30 -0.44 14.12
CA ARG A 99 -5.12 -1.18 15.39
C ARG A 99 -3.81 -0.81 16.08
N ASN A 100 -2.70 -0.78 15.34
CA ASN A 100 -1.40 -0.43 15.89
C ASN A 100 -1.34 1.03 16.35
N ARG A 101 -1.98 1.95 15.61
CA ARG A 101 -2.11 3.35 16.03
C ARG A 101 -2.90 3.49 17.32
N GLY A 102 -4.01 2.76 17.43
CA GLY A 102 -4.78 2.68 18.68
C GLY A 102 -3.97 2.14 19.86
N LEU A 103 -3.12 1.12 19.65
CA LEU A 103 -2.24 0.59 20.68
C LEU A 103 -1.15 1.59 21.08
N ALA A 104 -0.48 2.23 20.11
CA ALA A 104 0.54 3.23 20.37
C ALA A 104 0.01 4.41 21.19
N ASN A 105 -1.22 4.88 20.89
CA ASN A 105 -1.86 5.94 21.68
C ASN A 105 -2.17 5.50 23.11
N LYS A 106 -2.62 4.26 23.34
CA LYS A 106 -2.85 3.74 24.69
C LYS A 106 -1.55 3.66 25.50
N LEU A 107 -0.47 3.21 24.88
CA LEU A 107 0.86 3.19 25.51
C LEU A 107 1.37 4.60 25.81
N LEU A 108 1.09 5.57 24.94
CA LEU A 108 1.40 6.97 25.21
C LEU A 108 0.64 7.50 26.42
N THR A 109 -0.66 7.20 26.54
CA THR A 109 -1.46 7.57 27.72
C THR A 109 -0.95 6.94 29.00
N GLU A 110 -0.49 5.68 28.96
CA GLU A 110 0.14 5.05 30.12
C GLU A 110 1.45 5.76 30.49
N LEU A 111 2.26 6.13 29.50
CA LEU A 111 3.50 6.87 29.72
C LEU A 111 3.26 8.28 30.27
N GLU A 112 2.21 8.98 29.81
CA GLU A 112 1.75 10.25 30.37
C GLU A 112 1.44 10.11 31.87
N ALA A 113 0.65 9.10 32.25
CA ALA A 113 0.33 8.84 33.65
C ALA A 113 1.58 8.56 34.51
N GLN A 114 2.57 7.84 33.96
CA GLN A 114 3.85 7.62 34.65
C GLN A 114 4.68 8.90 34.82
N VAL A 115 4.60 9.82 33.87
CA VAL A 115 5.29 11.11 33.94
C VAL A 115 4.62 12.07 34.91
N ASP A 116 3.30 12.00 35.06
CA ASP A 116 2.53 12.87 35.95
C ASP A 116 2.67 12.50 37.44
N SER A 117 3.02 11.24 37.74
CA SER A 117 3.02 10.71 39.11
C SER A 117 4.36 10.11 39.56
N PRO A 118 5.52 10.75 39.34
CA PRO A 118 6.83 10.15 39.61
C PRO A 118 7.04 9.83 41.11
N GLU A 119 6.46 10.63 41.99
CA GLU A 119 6.55 10.46 43.46
C GLU A 119 5.85 9.18 43.94
N GLU A 120 4.75 8.78 43.30
CA GLU A 120 4.04 7.55 43.64
C GLU A 120 4.90 6.32 43.35
N PHE A 121 5.63 6.35 42.23
CA PHE A 121 6.57 5.29 41.88
C PHE A 121 7.79 5.28 42.82
N GLU A 122 8.28 6.44 43.25
CA GLU A 122 9.37 6.50 44.23
C GLU A 122 8.93 5.88 45.57
N LYS A 123 7.77 6.30 46.09
CA LYS A 123 7.18 5.75 47.32
C LYS A 123 6.95 4.24 47.24
N LEU A 124 6.45 3.74 46.10
CA LEU A 124 6.29 2.30 45.88
C LEU A 124 7.65 1.58 45.93
N GLY A 125 8.71 2.17 45.37
CA GLY A 125 10.08 1.62 45.46
C GLY A 125 10.62 1.59 46.89
N GLU A 126 10.32 2.60 47.70
CA GLU A 126 10.64 2.60 49.13
C GLU A 126 9.89 1.51 49.89
N MET A 127 8.58 1.34 49.62
CA MET A 127 7.76 0.31 50.25
C MET A 127 8.17 -1.12 49.87
N MET A 128 8.67 -1.30 48.64
CA MET A 128 9.17 -2.60 48.16
C MET A 128 10.61 -2.90 48.60
N TYR A 129 11.29 -1.95 49.26
CA TYR A 129 12.67 -2.14 49.67
C TYR A 129 12.83 -3.32 50.63
N SER A 130 13.54 -4.35 50.19
CA SER A 130 13.74 -5.61 50.87
C SER A 130 15.12 -6.19 50.53
N PRO A 131 16.20 -5.62 51.09
CA PRO A 131 17.56 -6.07 50.82
C PRO A 131 17.83 -7.47 51.40
N ASP A 132 18.67 -8.25 50.70
CA ASP A 132 19.22 -9.50 51.21
C ASP A 132 20.31 -9.29 52.29
N ASP A 133 20.87 -10.38 52.81
CA ASP A 133 21.94 -10.35 53.83
C ASP A 133 23.20 -9.58 53.39
N LYS A 134 23.32 -9.28 52.10
CA LYS A 134 24.43 -8.50 51.51
C LYS A 134 24.02 -7.07 51.18
N GLY A 135 22.82 -6.64 51.57
CA GLY A 135 22.29 -5.31 51.29
C GLY A 135 21.77 -5.12 49.87
N MET A 136 21.66 -6.19 49.07
CA MET A 136 21.24 -6.10 47.67
C MET A 136 19.73 -6.33 47.52
N ASP A 137 19.08 -5.49 46.75
CA ASP A 137 17.65 -5.64 46.41
C ASP A 137 17.47 -5.58 44.89
N LYS A 138 17.72 -6.72 44.24
CA LYS A 138 17.68 -6.82 42.77
C LYS A 138 16.30 -6.51 42.19
N LEU A 139 15.24 -6.79 42.94
CA LEU A 139 13.87 -6.51 42.49
C LEU A 139 13.63 -5.00 42.46
N ASN A 140 13.97 -4.32 43.56
CA ASN A 140 13.81 -2.87 43.64
C ASN A 140 14.80 -2.12 42.71
N ASP A 141 16.01 -2.63 42.51
CA ASP A 141 16.96 -2.10 41.53
C ASP A 141 16.38 -2.16 40.10
N LEU A 142 15.78 -3.29 39.73
CA LEU A 142 15.12 -3.44 38.43
C LEU A 142 13.92 -2.50 38.31
N TYR A 143 13.10 -2.42 39.36
CA TYR A 143 11.97 -1.50 39.42
C TYR A 143 12.40 -0.05 39.19
N LYS A 144 13.36 0.45 39.98
CA LYS A 144 13.92 1.81 39.84
C LYS A 144 14.47 2.06 38.44
N LYS A 145 15.10 1.06 37.82
CA LYS A 145 15.59 1.16 36.45
C LYS A 145 14.44 1.32 35.45
N VAL A 146 13.38 0.52 35.55
CA VAL A 146 12.24 0.56 34.63
C VAL A 146 11.45 1.86 34.78
N THR A 147 11.24 2.32 36.01
CA THR A 147 10.51 3.57 36.30
C THR A 147 11.40 4.81 36.22
N SER A 148 12.68 4.69 35.86
CA SER A 148 13.60 5.84 35.78
C SER A 148 13.23 6.83 34.67
N LEU A 149 13.62 8.10 34.85
CA LEU A 149 13.46 9.12 33.81
C LEU A 149 14.12 8.73 32.48
N PRO A 150 15.37 8.19 32.44
CA PRO A 150 15.96 7.70 31.20
C PRO A 150 15.13 6.62 30.49
N SER A 151 14.55 5.67 31.23
CA SER A 151 13.68 4.62 30.66
C SER A 151 12.40 5.20 30.08
N ARG A 152 11.79 6.20 30.74
CA ARG A 152 10.62 6.91 30.21
C ARG A 152 10.94 7.68 28.93
N ILE A 153 12.08 8.38 28.89
CA ILE A 153 12.55 9.09 27.69
C ILE A 153 12.78 8.12 26.52
N ASP A 154 13.41 6.97 26.78
CA ASP A 154 13.63 5.94 25.77
C ASP A 154 12.30 5.37 25.23
N SER A 155 11.35 5.11 26.12
CA SER A 155 9.99 4.65 25.75
C SER A 155 9.26 5.69 24.90
N ALA A 156 9.32 6.97 25.26
CA ALA A 156 8.72 8.07 24.50
C ALA A 156 9.31 8.16 23.08
N LYS A 157 10.65 8.06 22.95
CA LYS A 157 11.34 8.07 21.65
C LYS A 157 10.87 6.93 20.76
N LYS A 158 10.86 5.71 21.29
CA LYS A 158 10.42 4.50 20.56
C LYS A 158 8.96 4.59 20.12
N LEU A 159 8.08 5.13 20.97
CA LEU A 159 6.69 5.39 20.60
C LEU A 159 6.59 6.46 19.51
N GLY A 160 7.38 7.54 19.60
CA GLY A 160 7.43 8.57 18.57
C GLY A 160 7.89 8.03 17.20
N GLU A 161 8.92 7.18 17.18
CA GLU A 161 9.38 6.48 15.97
C GLU A 161 8.29 5.56 15.40
N THR A 162 7.60 4.81 16.27
CA THR A 162 6.48 3.95 15.89
C THR A 162 5.35 4.75 15.24
N LEU A 163 4.96 5.86 15.87
CA LEU A 163 3.91 6.75 15.35
C LEU A 163 4.30 7.36 14.01
N LYS A 164 5.56 7.78 13.83
CA LYS A 164 6.07 8.28 12.55
C LYS A 164 5.91 7.26 11.43
N VAL A 165 6.26 6.00 11.68
CA VAL A 165 6.10 4.91 10.70
C VAL A 165 4.62 4.66 10.41
N LEU A 166 3.77 4.58 11.44
CA LEU A 166 2.34 4.36 11.27
C LEU A 166 1.67 5.49 10.49
N ILE A 167 2.02 6.76 10.74
CA ILE A 167 1.53 7.91 9.98
C ILE A 167 1.89 7.78 8.50
N ALA A 168 3.14 7.43 8.18
CA ALA A 168 3.57 7.26 6.79
C ALA A 168 2.79 6.15 6.09
N LEU A 169 2.62 5.00 6.76
CA LEU A 169 1.83 3.88 6.25
C LEU A 169 0.35 4.24 6.07
N GLU A 170 -0.24 5.03 6.98
CA GLU A 170 -1.61 5.53 6.80
C GLU A 170 -1.72 6.42 5.56
N ARG A 171 -0.83 7.40 5.41
CA ARG A 171 -0.85 8.32 4.26
C ARG A 171 -0.73 7.55 2.94
N GLU A 172 0.11 6.52 2.88
CA GLU A 172 0.22 5.63 1.73
C GLU A 172 -1.06 4.82 1.50
N ALA A 173 -1.59 4.17 2.54
CA ALA A 173 -2.78 3.32 2.46
C ALA A 173 -4.06 4.09 2.08
N TYR A 174 -4.15 5.37 2.44
CA TYR A 174 -5.26 6.27 2.07
C TYR A 174 -4.97 7.10 0.82
N GLY A 175 -3.79 6.96 0.21
CA GLY A 175 -3.43 7.68 -1.01
C GLY A 175 -3.26 9.19 -0.84
N VAL A 176 -3.00 9.66 0.39
CA VAL A 176 -2.81 11.09 0.71
C VAL A 176 -1.54 11.64 0.05
N ASP A 177 -0.52 10.79 -0.13
CA ASP A 177 0.74 11.15 -0.79
C ASP A 177 0.76 10.82 -2.30
N LYS A 178 -0.33 10.28 -2.87
CA LYS A 178 -0.41 10.12 -4.32
C LYS A 178 -0.65 11.49 -4.94
N GLU A 179 0.39 12.07 -5.55
CA GLU A 179 0.17 13.08 -6.58
C GLU A 179 -0.87 12.51 -7.54
N VAL A 180 -2.01 13.21 -7.66
CA VAL A 180 -2.95 12.94 -8.75
C VAL A 180 -2.21 13.30 -10.02
N LYS A 181 -1.50 12.32 -10.60
CA LYS A 181 -1.00 12.46 -11.96
C LYS A 181 -2.25 12.76 -12.79
N PRO A 182 -2.27 13.89 -13.53
CA PRO A 182 -3.40 14.17 -14.39
C PRO A 182 -3.61 12.94 -15.27
N ASP A 183 -4.85 12.44 -15.29
CA ASP A 183 -5.23 11.38 -16.21
C ASP A 183 -5.19 11.98 -17.61
N THR A 184 -4.00 11.91 -18.20
CA THR A 184 -3.72 12.41 -19.53
C THR A 184 -4.16 11.41 -20.60
N GLY A 185 -4.67 10.24 -20.21
CA GLY A 185 -4.89 9.10 -21.11
C GLY A 185 -3.61 8.55 -21.73
N LEU A 186 -2.43 9.00 -21.28
CA LEU A 186 -1.12 8.63 -21.82
C LEU A 186 -0.40 7.70 -20.84
N THR A 187 0.25 6.67 -21.39
CA THR A 187 1.07 5.74 -20.58
C THR A 187 2.33 6.44 -20.08
N GLY A 188 2.96 5.88 -19.03
CA GLY A 188 4.24 6.40 -18.50
C GLY A 188 5.34 6.46 -19.55
N GLU A 189 5.35 5.52 -20.50
CA GLU A 189 6.24 5.54 -21.66
C GLU A 189 5.91 6.68 -22.62
N SER A 190 4.65 6.91 -22.97
CA SER A 190 4.24 8.04 -23.81
C SER A 190 4.65 9.38 -23.19
N ILE A 191 4.50 9.51 -21.86
CA ILE A 191 4.95 10.70 -21.12
C ILE A 191 6.48 10.83 -21.18
N SER A 192 7.21 9.72 -21.07
CA SER A 192 8.69 9.72 -21.18
C SER A 192 9.16 10.11 -22.58
N THR A 193 8.47 9.66 -23.62
CA THR A 193 8.76 9.96 -25.03
C THR A 193 8.46 11.42 -25.34
N LEU A 194 7.33 11.94 -24.85
CA LEU A 194 6.99 13.36 -24.99
C LEU A 194 8.00 14.26 -24.27
N LYS A 195 8.48 13.87 -23.09
CA LYS A 195 9.54 14.61 -22.39
C LYS A 195 10.85 14.63 -23.19
N LYS A 196 11.24 13.50 -23.80
CA LYS A 196 12.44 13.41 -24.66
C LYS A 196 12.31 14.25 -25.93
N LEU A 197 11.15 14.22 -26.59
CA LEU A 197 10.87 15.04 -27.78
C LEU A 197 10.86 16.54 -27.46
N LYS A 198 10.24 16.93 -26.35
CA LYS A 198 10.26 18.32 -25.88
C LYS A 198 11.70 18.78 -25.62
N ALA A 199 12.49 17.98 -24.90
CA ALA A 199 13.89 18.29 -24.66
C ALA A 199 14.71 18.37 -25.95
N ALA A 200 14.45 17.52 -26.95
CA ALA A 200 15.15 17.58 -28.23
C ALA A 200 14.80 18.86 -29.02
N LEU A 201 13.54 19.32 -28.95
CA LEU A 201 13.09 20.57 -29.58
C LEU A 201 13.63 21.82 -28.87
N GLU A 202 13.72 21.79 -27.53
CA GLU A 202 14.28 22.90 -26.75
C GLU A 202 15.81 23.06 -26.92
N ASN A 203 16.49 22.00 -27.36
CA ASN A 203 17.93 22.02 -27.66
C ASN A 203 18.23 22.12 -29.17
N ALA A 204 17.22 22.43 -30.00
CA ALA A 204 17.35 22.53 -31.46
C ALA A 204 17.52 23.96 -31.98
N ASP A 205 17.63 24.96 -31.08
CA ASP A 205 18.09 26.32 -31.35
C ASP A 205 19.49 26.55 -30.75
#